data_AF-A0A3D5SU76-F1
#
_entry.id   AF-A0A3D5SU76-F1
#
_cell.length_a   1.000
_cell.length_b   1.000
_cell.length_c   1.000
_cell.angle_alpha   90.00
_cell.angle_beta   90.00
_cell.angle_gamma   90.00
#
_symmetry.space_group_name_H-M   'P 1'
#
loop_
_entity.id
_entity.type
_entity.pdbx_description
1 polymer ?
#
loop_
_entity_poly.entity_id
_entity_poly.type
_entity_poly.pdbx_seq_one_letter_code
_entity_poly.pdbx_strand_id
1 'polypeptide(L)'
;MTRLKAMGFATAVAVAFGVGSAWVGTRAPASGALAAAALPPAERRAVADIGFQDERGRAHRLSEFRGRVVLLNLWATWCPPC
;
A
#
# COMPACT_ATOMS: atom_id res chain seq x y z
N MET A 1 -8.31 6.86 48.60
CA MET A 1 -8.42 5.55 47.88
C MET A 1 -8.65 5.71 46.37
N THR A 2 -9.18 6.84 45.88
CA THR A 2 -9.40 7.10 44.44
C THR A 2 -8.16 7.55 43.66
N ARG A 3 -7.20 8.24 44.30
CA ARG A 3 -5.96 8.71 43.62
C ARG A 3 -4.95 7.59 43.32
N LEU A 4 -4.97 6.50 44.10
CA LEU A 4 -4.06 5.36 43.90
C LEU A 4 -4.44 4.52 42.67
N LYS A 5 -5.75 4.36 42.40
CA LYS A 5 -6.25 3.69 41.17
C LYS A 5 -5.98 4.51 39.90
N ALA A 6 -6.11 5.84 39.98
CA ALA A 6 -5.84 6.73 38.85
C ALA A 6 -4.37 6.70 38.39
N MET A 7 -3.43 6.60 39.33
CA MET A 7 -2.00 6.55 39.02
C MET A 7 -1.58 5.19 38.42
N GLY A 8 -2.19 4.08 38.85
CA GLY A 8 -1.96 2.75 38.27
C GLY A 8 -2.56 2.57 36.86
N PHE A 9 -3.65 3.28 36.55
CA PHE A 9 -4.23 3.26 35.21
C PHE A 9 -3.39 4.11 34.22
N ALA A 10 -2.87 5.25 34.67
CA ALA A 10 -2.03 6.11 33.85
C ALA A 10 -0.71 5.44 33.43
N THR A 11 -0.07 4.67 34.31
CA THR A 11 1.15 3.92 33.98
C THR A 11 0.88 2.73 33.05
N ALA A 12 -0.24 2.03 33.23
CA ALA A 12 -0.63 0.93 32.35
C ALA A 12 -0.91 1.39 30.90
N VAL A 13 -1.54 2.57 30.73
CA VAL A 13 -1.79 3.15 29.41
C VAL A 13 -0.48 3.57 28.73
N ALA A 14 0.46 4.17 29.45
CA ALA A 14 1.75 4.58 28.88
C ALA A 14 2.58 3.39 28.36
N VAL A 15 2.54 2.23 29.02
CA VAL A 15 3.24 1.02 28.58
C VAL A 15 2.59 0.41 27.32
N ALA A 16 1.26 0.49 27.18
CA ALA A 16 0.55 0.02 25.99
C ALA A 16 0.88 0.85 24.73
N PHE A 17 1.11 2.16 24.88
CA PHE A 17 1.53 3.02 23.76
C PHE A 17 3.04 3.00 23.48
N GLY A 18 3.88 2.70 24.47
CA GLY A 18 5.34 2.69 24.33
C GLY A 18 5.94 1.43 23.69
N VAL A 19 5.26 0.28 23.76
CA VAL A 19 5.80 -1.01 23.26
C VAL A 19 5.28 -1.37 21.86
N GLY A 20 4.19 -0.75 21.40
CA GLY A 20 3.59 -1.02 20.09
C GLY A 20 4.35 -0.45 18.88
N SER A 21 5.23 0.53 19.08
CA SER A 21 5.96 1.21 18.00
C SER A 21 7.30 0.55 17.62
N ALA A 22 7.78 -0.42 18.41
CA ALA A 22 9.08 -1.05 18.18
C ALA A 22 9.07 -2.17 17.10
N TRP A 23 7.91 -2.55 16.56
CA TRP A 23 7.80 -3.60 15.54
C TRP A 23 7.66 -3.10 14.09
N VAL A 24 7.44 -1.80 13.88
CA VAL A 24 7.24 -1.21 12.54
C VAL A 24 8.56 -0.82 11.85
N GLY A 25 9.71 -0.94 12.52
CA GLY A 25 10.94 -0.26 12.10
C GLY A 25 12.03 -1.05 11.37
N THR A 26 12.03 -2.39 11.32
CA THR A 26 13.31 -3.10 10.98
C THR A 26 13.24 -4.31 10.02
N ARG A 27 12.20 -4.48 9.21
CA ARG A 27 12.27 -5.42 8.07
C ARG A 27 11.62 -4.87 6.79
N ALA A 28 12.24 -3.85 6.21
CA ALA A 28 12.09 -3.60 4.78
C ALA A 28 13.21 -4.36 4.05
N PRO A 29 12.95 -5.47 3.32
CA PRO A 29 13.84 -5.81 2.23
C PRO A 29 13.79 -4.65 1.24
N ALA A 30 14.94 -4.09 0.91
CA ALA A 30 15.07 -3.12 -0.16
C ALA A 30 14.37 -3.69 -1.40
N SER A 31 13.42 -2.93 -1.91
CA SER A 31 12.74 -3.02 -3.21
C SER A 31 13.20 -4.21 -4.05
N GLY A 32 12.43 -5.30 -3.99
CA GLY A 32 12.67 -6.47 -4.82
C GLY A 32 12.67 -6.03 -6.28
N ALA A 33 13.81 -6.19 -6.97
CA ALA A 33 13.87 -6.02 -8.40
C ALA A 33 12.88 -7.01 -9.03
N LEU A 34 11.74 -6.52 -9.50
CA LEU A 34 10.83 -7.30 -10.32
C LEU A 34 11.59 -7.64 -11.59
N ALA A 35 12.02 -8.90 -11.72
CA ALA A 35 12.53 -9.41 -12.98
C ALA A 35 11.38 -9.42 -13.99
N ALA A 36 11.25 -8.33 -14.75
CA ALA A 36 10.28 -8.25 -15.83
C ALA A 36 10.79 -9.08 -17.02
N ALA A 37 10.41 -10.36 -17.08
CA ALA A 37 10.53 -11.13 -18.29
C ALA A 37 9.44 -10.67 -19.27
N ALA A 38 9.84 -10.03 -20.37
CA ALA A 38 8.90 -9.64 -21.41
C ALA A 38 8.43 -10.89 -22.18
N LEU A 39 7.13 -11.18 -22.16
CA LEU A 39 6.55 -12.28 -22.91
C LEU A 39 6.68 -12.05 -24.43
N PRO A 40 6.94 -13.11 -25.22
CA PRO A 40 6.86 -13.05 -26.68
C PRO A 40 5.50 -12.48 -27.13
N PRO A 41 5.42 -11.73 -28.24
CA PRO A 41 4.16 -11.11 -28.69
C PRO A 41 2.98 -12.09 -28.81
N ALA A 42 3.23 -13.32 -29.25
CA ALA A 42 2.21 -14.35 -29.43
C ALA A 42 1.56 -14.82 -28.12
N GLU A 43 2.22 -14.62 -26.98
CA GLU A 43 1.75 -15.06 -25.65
C GLU A 43 1.10 -13.92 -24.85
N ARG A 44 1.18 -12.68 -25.34
CA ARG A 44 0.58 -11.53 -24.65
C ARG A 44 -0.93 -11.57 -24.80
N ARG A 45 -1.62 -11.56 -23.66
CA ARG A 45 -3.07 -11.43 -23.61
C ARG A 45 -3.47 -9.96 -23.61
N ALA A 46 -4.62 -9.67 -24.21
CA ALA A 46 -5.22 -8.35 -24.07
C ALA A 46 -5.54 -8.08 -22.59
N VAL A 47 -5.21 -6.87 -22.12
CA VAL A 47 -5.63 -6.43 -20.79
C VAL A 47 -7.15 -6.27 -20.77
N ALA A 48 -7.77 -6.64 -19.65
CA ALA A 48 -9.18 -6.37 -19.42
C ALA A 48 -9.44 -4.86 -19.42
N ASP A 49 -10.63 -4.45 -19.84
CA ASP A 49 -10.99 -3.04 -19.90
C ASP A 49 -11.52 -2.57 -18.55
N ILE A 50 -10.56 -2.32 -17.64
CA ILE A 50 -10.81 -1.98 -16.24
C ILE A 50 -11.31 -0.53 -16.14
N GLY A 51 -12.44 -0.35 -15.45
CA GLY A 51 -12.95 0.96 -15.04
C GLY A 51 -12.49 1.32 -13.64
N PHE A 52 -12.13 2.59 -13.43
CA PHE A 52 -11.70 3.13 -12.14
C PHE A 52 -12.14 4.58 -11.99
N GLN A 53 -12.03 5.12 -10.78
CA GLN A 53 -12.29 6.53 -10.51
C GLN A 53 -11.00 7.24 -10.12
N ASP A 54 -10.84 8.48 -10.57
CA ASP A 54 -9.76 9.35 -10.12
C ASP A 54 -10.08 9.99 -8.76
N GLU A 55 -9.15 10.79 -8.25
CA GLU A 55 -9.28 11.48 -6.97
C GLU A 55 -10.44 12.48 -6.90
N ARG A 56 -11.01 12.85 -8.06
CA ARG A 56 -12.17 13.74 -8.18
C ARG A 56 -13.48 12.97 -8.41
N GLY A 57 -13.44 11.64 -8.36
CA GLY A 57 -14.58 10.76 -8.61
C GLY A 57 -14.96 10.63 -10.09
N ARG A 58 -14.13 11.12 -11.03
CA ARG A 58 -14.41 10.95 -12.46
C ARG A 58 -14.12 9.52 -12.85
N ALA A 59 -15.03 8.91 -13.58
CA ALA A 59 -14.85 7.58 -14.13
C ALA A 59 -13.87 7.61 -15.32
N HIS A 60 -12.94 6.67 -15.32
CA HIS A 60 -11.97 6.40 -16.38
C HIS A 60 -11.97 4.92 -16.73
N ARG A 61 -11.51 4.57 -17.93
CA ARG A 61 -11.30 3.19 -18.37
C ARG A 61 -9.94 3.02 -19.04
N LEU A 62 -9.34 1.84 -18.92
CA LEU A 62 -8.05 1.56 -19.57
C LEU A 62 -8.09 1.67 -21.10
N SER A 63 -9.24 1.41 -21.72
CA SER A 63 -9.45 1.60 -23.17
C SER A 63 -9.17 3.02 -23.67
N GLU A 64 -9.30 4.04 -22.82
CA GLU A 64 -9.02 5.44 -23.17
C GLU A 64 -7.52 5.66 -23.47
N PHE A 65 -6.65 4.73 -23.05
CA PHE A 65 -5.21 4.82 -23.25
C PHE A 65 -4.69 3.95 -24.40
N ARG A 66 -5.56 3.32 -25.20
CA ARG A 66 -5.13 2.53 -26.36
C ARG A 66 -4.29 3.34 -27.34
N GLY A 67 -3.36 2.66 -28.01
CA GLY A 67 -2.42 3.27 -28.95
C GLY A 67 -1.22 3.98 -28.28
N ARG A 68 -1.16 3.99 -26.94
CA ARG A 68 -0.05 4.53 -26.16
C ARG A 68 0.62 3.43 -25.35
N VAL A 69 1.93 3.55 -25.12
CA VAL A 69 2.63 2.73 -24.12
C VAL A 69 2.25 3.27 -22.75
N VAL A 70 1.72 2.42 -21.88
CA VAL A 70 1.25 2.79 -20.54
C VAL A 70 1.92 1.89 -19.51
N LEU A 71 2.44 2.49 -18.44
CA LEU A 71 2.92 1.79 -17.26
C LEU A 71 1.83 1.84 -16.18
N LEU A 72 1.32 0.67 -15.78
CA LEU A 72 0.44 0.57 -14.62
C LEU A 72 1.29 0.41 -13.37
N ASN A 73 1.25 1.41 -12.49
CA ASN A 73 1.87 1.36 -11.17
C ASN A 73 0.83 0.98 -10.10
N LEU A 74 0.99 -0.17 -9.45
CA LEU A 74 0.06 -0.68 -8.44
C LEU A 74 0.60 -0.34 -7.05
N TRP A 75 -0.08 0.56 -6.34
CA TRP A 75 0.32 1.03 -5.01
C TRP A 75 -0.91 1.29 -4.13
N ALA A 76 -0.68 1.45 -2.83
CA ALA A 76 -1.72 1.84 -1.88
C ALA A 76 -1.14 2.76 -0.80
N THR A 77 -1.99 3.60 -0.20
CA THR A 77 -1.59 4.59 0.83
C THR A 77 -0.97 3.98 2.08
N TRP A 78 -1.21 2.70 2.32
CA TRP A 78 -0.75 1.93 3.48
C TRP A 78 0.37 0.95 3.14
N CYS A 79 0.86 0.92 1.90
CA CYS A 79 1.88 -0.02 1.46
C CYS A 79 3.28 0.61 1.51
N PRO A 80 4.21 0.11 2.36
CA PRO A 80 5.62 0.49 2.31
C PRO A 80 6.46 -0.52 1.48
N PRO A 81 7.66 -0.16 0.98
CA PRO A 81 7.94 0.90 0.00
C PRO A 81 7.21 0.71 -1.35
N CYS A 82 6.93 1.83 -2.02
CA CYS A 82 6.16 1.93 -3.28
C CYS A 82 6.88 1.34 -4.50
#